data_AF-A0A4Y2KDJ7-F1
#
_entry.id   AF-A0A4Y2KDJ7-F1
#
_cell.length_a   1.000
_cell.length_b   1.000
_cell.length_c   1.000
_cell.angle_alpha   90.00
_cell.angle_beta   90.00
_cell.angle_gamma   90.00
#
_symmetry.space_group_name_H-M   'P 1'
#
loop_
_entity.id
_entity.type
_entity.pdbx_description
1 polymer ?
#
loop_
_entity_poly.entity_id
_entity_poly.type
_entity_poly.pdbx_seq_one_letter_code
_entity_poly.pdbx_strand_id
1 'polypeptide(L)'
;MQTMVDSNGVIRIKSKLIMRKDIESLRYPIVLPSKHPILTKLILGKHLELCHAGVQTVMSTLRGKYWILKSRKTVRRVLGEGIICKRFTVRPFTTLSPPLPGDRVKGAQIFEITGDDLYGPLRDGTKS
;
A
#
# COMPACT_ATOMS: atom_id res chain seq x y z
N MET A 1 25.94 -2.23 -18.18
CA MET A 1 26.14 -2.21 -16.71
C MET A 1 27.18 -3.27 -16.39
N GLN A 2 28.19 -2.96 -15.59
CA GLN A 2 29.22 -3.94 -15.23
C GLN A 2 28.81 -4.67 -13.95
N THR A 3 28.76 -5.99 -14.01
CA THR A 3 28.55 -6.86 -12.85
C THR A 3 29.88 -7.32 -12.29
N MET A 4 29.94 -7.54 -10.99
CA MET A 4 31.11 -8.08 -10.31
C MET A 4 30.68 -8.99 -9.17
N VAL A 5 31.56 -9.90 -8.77
CA VAL A 5 31.36 -10.78 -7.61
C VAL A 5 32.27 -10.27 -6.50
N ASP A 6 31.72 -10.09 -5.30
CA ASP A 6 32.52 -9.68 -4.14
C ASP A 6 33.23 -10.87 -3.47
N SER A 7 34.02 -10.59 -2.44
CA SER A 7 34.75 -11.61 -1.67
C SER A 7 33.85 -12.64 -0.99
N ASN A 8 32.55 -12.36 -0.84
CA ASN A 8 31.57 -13.27 -0.25
C ASN A 8 30.80 -14.06 -1.32
N GLY A 9 31.20 -13.98 -2.59
CA GLY A 9 30.51 -14.64 -3.70
C GLY A 9 29.20 -13.96 -4.12
N VAL A 10 28.93 -12.73 -3.66
CA VAL A 10 27.68 -12.02 -3.94
C VAL A 10 27.82 -11.17 -5.21
N ILE A 11 26.81 -11.26 -6.09
CA ILE A 11 26.76 -10.47 -7.31
C ILE A 11 26.37 -9.02 -6.98
N ARG A 12 27.18 -8.08 -7.45
CA ARG A 12 26.98 -6.63 -7.34
C ARG A 12 27.02 -5.96 -8.71
N ILE A 13 26.40 -4.79 -8.81
CA ILE A 13 26.46 -3.94 -10.01
C ILE A 13 27.26 -2.69 -9.68
N LYS A 14 28.16 -2.31 -10.58
CA LYS A 14 28.84 -1.01 -10.53
C LYS A 14 27.85 0.08 -10.96
N SER A 15 27.44 0.92 -10.02
CA SER A 15 26.52 2.03 -10.28
C SER A 15 27.25 3.19 -10.97
N LYS A 16 26.52 4.22 -11.42
CA LYS A 16 27.15 5.44 -11.98
C LYS A 16 27.77 6.35 -10.91
N LEU A 17 27.54 6.05 -9.63
CA LEU A 17 27.94 6.90 -8.51
C LEU A 17 29.30 6.50 -7.92
N ILE A 18 30.18 5.83 -8.69
CA ILE A 18 31.47 5.27 -8.22
C ILE A 18 32.36 6.30 -7.53
N MET A 19 32.24 7.58 -7.91
CA MET A 19 33.04 8.68 -7.35
C MET A 19 32.58 9.14 -5.96
N ARG A 20 31.38 8.74 -5.51
CA ARG A 20 30.86 9.04 -4.15
C ARG A 20 31.52 8.14 -3.13
N LYS A 21 32.41 8.69 -2.29
CA LYS A 21 33.19 7.92 -1.30
C LYS A 21 32.41 7.55 -0.03
N ASP A 22 31.29 8.22 0.22
CA ASP A 22 30.49 8.16 1.45
C ASP A 22 29.74 6.84 1.64
N ILE A 23 29.27 6.19 0.58
CA ILE A 23 28.41 4.99 0.70
C ILE A 23 28.79 3.94 -0.34
N GLU A 24 29.50 2.90 0.09
CA GLU A 24 29.93 1.79 -0.77
C GLU A 24 28.77 0.98 -1.35
N SER A 25 27.72 0.72 -0.57
CA SER A 25 26.53 -0.01 -1.04
C SER A 25 25.79 0.70 -2.17
N LEU A 26 25.92 2.03 -2.25
CA LEU A 26 25.34 2.85 -3.31
C LEU A 26 26.14 2.74 -4.62
N ARG A 27 27.45 2.55 -4.50
CA ARG A 27 28.37 2.31 -5.61
C ARG A 27 28.26 0.89 -6.14
N TYR A 28 28.08 -0.07 -5.23
CA TYR A 28 28.06 -1.50 -5.53
C TYR A 28 26.85 -2.20 -4.88
N PRO A 29 25.62 -1.87 -5.30
CA PRO A 29 24.42 -2.51 -4.78
C PRO A 29 24.38 -4.01 -5.06
N ILE A 30 23.83 -4.77 -4.12
CA ILE A 30 23.66 -6.22 -4.21
C ILE A 30 22.54 -6.53 -5.19
N VAL A 31 22.79 -7.40 -6.16
CA VAL A 31 21.77 -7.85 -7.11
C VAL A 31 20.85 -8.86 -6.43
N LEU A 32 19.55 -8.58 -6.43
CA LEU A 32 18.54 -9.49 -5.90
C LEU A 32 17.57 -9.93 -7.00
N PRO A 33 17.42 -11.25 -7.23
CA PRO A 33 16.40 -11.77 -8.14
C PRO A 33 14.99 -11.39 -7.69
N SER A 34 14.12 -11.06 -8.64
CA SER A 34 12.76 -10.55 -8.35
C SER A 34 11.87 -11.50 -7.53
N LYS A 35 12.19 -12.80 -7.52
CA LYS A 35 11.45 -13.87 -6.82
C LYS A 35 12.14 -14.33 -5.54
N HIS A 36 13.20 -13.66 -5.10
CA HIS A 36 13.93 -14.07 -3.90
C HIS A 36 13.04 -13.89 -2.65
N PRO A 37 12.91 -14.89 -1.76
CA PRO A 37 11.97 -14.86 -0.64
C PRO A 37 12.25 -13.74 0.37
N ILE A 38 13.51 -13.32 0.51
CA ILE A 38 13.90 -12.19 1.38
C ILE A 38 13.23 -10.87 0.99
N LEU A 39 12.88 -10.69 -0.30
CA LEU A 39 12.37 -9.42 -0.80
C LEU A 39 11.05 -9.04 -0.16
N THR A 40 10.18 -10.01 0.13
CA THR A 40 8.90 -9.74 0.78
C THR A 40 9.13 -9.11 2.16
N LYS A 41 9.99 -9.73 2.99
CA LYS A 41 10.31 -9.21 4.33
C LYS A 41 11.01 -7.85 4.27
N LEU A 42 11.97 -7.69 3.35
CA LEU A 42 12.71 -6.45 3.18
C LEU A 42 11.82 -5.28 2.74
N ILE A 43 10.96 -5.52 1.75
CA ILE A 43 10.04 -4.51 1.22
C ILE A 43 8.99 -4.15 2.27
N LEU A 44 8.41 -5.14 2.95
CA LEU A 44 7.41 -4.90 4.00
C LEU A 44 8.02 -4.14 5.19
N GLY A 45 9.22 -4.52 5.63
CA GLY A 45 9.93 -3.82 6.70
C GLY A 45 10.16 -2.35 6.35
N LYS A 46 10.65 -2.05 5.15
CA LYS A 46 10.81 -0.66 4.69
C LYS A 46 9.48 0.07 4.49
N HIS A 47 8.44 -0.62 4.07
CA HIS A 47 7.11 -0.02 3.95
C HIS A 47 6.56 0.41 5.31
N LEU A 48 6.74 -0.40 6.35
CA LEU A 48 6.32 -0.07 7.72
C LEU A 48 7.20 1.03 8.35
N GLU A 49 8.52 0.94 8.19
CA GLU A 49 9.48 1.95 8.67
C GLU A 49 9.21 3.34 8.07
N LEU A 50 8.69 3.39 6.84
CA LEU A 50 8.36 4.61 6.12
C LEU A 50 6.87 4.98 6.24
N CYS A 51 6.18 4.55 7.31
CA CYS A 51 4.78 4.88 7.59
C CYS A 51 3.83 4.60 6.42
N HIS A 52 3.90 3.39 5.87
CA HIS A 52 3.09 2.94 4.73
C HIS A 52 3.36 3.69 3.40
N ALA A 53 4.59 4.17 3.20
CA ALA A 53 4.97 4.86 1.97
C ALA A 53 4.69 4.05 0.69
N GLY A 54 4.40 4.77 -0.39
CA GLY A 54 4.09 4.21 -1.70
C GLY A 54 5.29 3.57 -2.41
N VAL A 55 4.99 2.93 -3.55
CA VAL A 55 5.96 2.13 -4.33
C VAL A 55 7.24 2.91 -4.68
N GLN A 56 7.12 4.17 -5.10
CA GLN A 56 8.27 4.96 -5.53
C GLN A 56 9.22 5.23 -4.37
N THR A 57 8.71 5.63 -3.21
CA THR A 57 9.51 5.92 -2.01
C THR A 57 10.22 4.67 -1.52
N VAL A 58 9.51 3.56 -1.35
CA VAL A 58 10.11 2.29 -0.91
C VAL A 58 11.18 1.81 -1.90
N MET A 59 10.90 1.89 -3.21
CA MET A 59 11.88 1.53 -4.23
C MET A 59 13.14 2.40 -4.18
N SER A 60 12.99 3.72 -4.04
CA SER A 60 14.12 4.65 -3.93
C SER A 60 14.97 4.37 -2.71
N THR A 61 14.36 4.11 -1.55
CA THR A 61 15.08 3.76 -0.31
C THR A 61 15.85 2.45 -0.44
N LEU A 62 15.26 1.43 -1.08
CA LEU A 62 15.93 0.15 -1.30
C LEU A 62 17.08 0.24 -2.31
N ARG A 63 16.98 1.13 -3.30
CA ARG A 63 17.96 1.29 -4.38
C ARG A 63 19.35 1.65 -3.89
N GLY A 64 19.47 2.25 -2.70
CA GLY A 64 20.76 2.61 -2.12
C GLY A 64 21.60 1.42 -1.61
N LYS A 65 21.00 0.23 -1.51
CA LYS A 65 21.68 -1.01 -1.09
C LYS A 65 21.46 -2.18 -2.04
N TYR A 66 20.32 -2.22 -2.72
CA TYR A 66 19.89 -3.37 -3.50
C TYR A 66 19.51 -2.99 -4.94
N TRP A 67 20.01 -3.79 -5.88
CA TRP A 67 19.57 -3.81 -7.25
C TRP A 67 18.57 -4.93 -7.46
N ILE A 68 17.30 -4.65 -7.14
CA ILE A 68 16.21 -5.63 -7.27
C ILE A 68 15.82 -5.72 -8.75
N LEU A 69 15.93 -6.91 -9.34
CA LEU A 69 15.43 -7.14 -10.69
C LEU A 69 13.91 -6.94 -10.73
N LYS A 70 13.41 -6.25 -11.76
CA LYS A 70 11.98 -5.91 -11.90
C LYS A 70 11.43 -5.20 -10.64
N SER A 71 12.25 -4.36 -9.99
CA SER A 71 11.99 -3.72 -8.68
C SER A 71 10.57 -3.18 -8.55
N ARG A 72 10.11 -2.35 -9.49
CA ARG A 72 8.78 -1.73 -9.46
C ARG A 72 7.66 -2.78 -9.42
N LYS A 73 7.75 -3.84 -10.23
CA LYS A 73 6.76 -4.93 -10.24
C LYS A 73 6.77 -5.68 -8.91
N THR A 74 7.95 -5.99 -8.38
CA THR A 74 8.11 -6.70 -7.12
C THR A 74 7.58 -5.90 -5.94
N VAL A 75 7.96 -4.62 -5.82
CA VAL A 75 7.52 -3.73 -4.74
C VAL A 75 6.01 -3.52 -4.80
N ARG A 76 5.45 -3.25 -6.00
CA ARG A 76 4.00 -3.10 -6.18
C ARG A 76 3.23 -4.35 -5.75
N ARG A 77 3.73 -5.56 -6.06
CA ARG A 77 3.11 -6.81 -5.63
C ARG A 77 3.04 -6.91 -4.11
N VAL A 78 4.18 -6.73 -3.43
CA VAL A 78 4.25 -6.84 -1.96
C VAL A 78 3.38 -5.80 -1.27
N LEU A 79 3.43 -4.53 -1.71
CA LEU A 79 2.60 -3.47 -1.12
C LEU A 79 1.10 -3.68 -1.40
N GLY A 80 0.75 -4.25 -2.55
CA GLY A 80 -0.63 -4.57 -2.91
C GLY A 80 -1.25 -5.70 -2.08
N GLU A 81 -0.45 -6.49 -1.35
CA GLU A 81 -0.95 -7.52 -0.44
C GLU A 81 -1.42 -6.91 0.91
N GLY A 82 -0.96 -5.70 1.26
CA GLY A 82 -1.27 -5.03 2.53
C GLY A 82 -2.72 -4.53 2.65
N ILE A 83 -3.45 -5.02 3.65
CA ILE A 83 -4.87 -4.67 3.90
C ILE A 83 -5.02 -3.19 4.26
N ILE A 84 -4.13 -2.65 5.10
CA ILE A 84 -4.15 -1.25 5.55
C ILE A 84 -4.08 -0.34 4.33
N CYS A 85 -3.07 -0.50 3.47
CA CYS A 85 -2.89 0.31 2.28
C CYS A 85 -4.04 0.15 1.28
N LYS A 86 -4.58 -1.07 1.13
CA LYS A 86 -5.79 -1.29 0.32
C LYS A 86 -6.94 -0.42 0.83
N ARG A 87 -7.25 -0.46 2.13
CA ARG A 87 -8.34 0.33 2.71
C ARG A 87 -8.24 1.83 2.38
N PHE A 88 -7.03 2.40 2.45
CA PHE A 88 -6.81 3.82 2.18
C PHE A 88 -6.67 4.18 0.69
N THR A 89 -6.56 3.18 -0.20
CA THR A 89 -6.40 3.40 -1.65
C THR A 89 -7.62 2.97 -2.47
N VAL A 90 -8.59 2.30 -1.84
CA VAL A 90 -9.86 1.94 -2.46
C VAL A 90 -10.57 3.23 -2.90
N ARG A 91 -11.04 3.23 -4.14
CA ARG A 91 -11.83 4.34 -4.67
C ARG A 91 -13.17 4.39 -3.91
N PRO A 92 -13.66 5.58 -3.56
CA PRO A 92 -15.01 5.73 -3.03
C PRO A 92 -15.99 5.05 -3.97
N PHE A 93 -16.98 4.38 -3.39
CA PHE A 93 -18.08 3.84 -4.18
C PHE A 93 -18.85 5.03 -4.77
N THR A 94 -18.82 5.17 -6.09
CA THR A 94 -19.67 6.12 -6.79
C THR A 94 -21.03 5.47 -7.01
N THR A 95 -21.97 5.68 -6.09
CA THR A 95 -23.40 5.51 -6.38
C THR A 95 -23.82 6.59 -7.36
N LEU A 96 -24.41 6.22 -8.51
CA LEU A 96 -25.33 7.13 -9.19
C LEU A 96 -26.47 7.39 -8.20
N SER A 97 -26.70 8.64 -7.79
CA SER A 97 -27.87 8.97 -6.97
C SER A 97 -29.11 8.75 -7.84
N PRO A 98 -29.91 7.70 -7.59
CA PRO A 98 -31.14 7.52 -8.35
C PRO A 98 -32.08 8.71 -8.06
N PRO A 99 -33.01 9.03 -8.97
CA PRO A 99 -34.07 9.98 -8.67
C PRO A 99 -34.79 9.54 -7.39
N LEU A 100 -35.12 10.51 -6.54
CA LEU A 100 -35.87 10.24 -5.32
C LEU A 100 -37.21 9.57 -5.67
N PRO A 101 -37.70 8.59 -4.89
CA PRO A 101 -39.02 8.03 -5.10
C PRO A 101 -40.08 9.13 -5.08
N GLY A 102 -41.14 8.99 -5.90
CA GLY A 102 -42.22 9.97 -6.00
C GLY A 102 -42.85 10.31 -4.65
N ASP A 103 -42.99 9.31 -3.78
CA ASP A 103 -43.53 9.44 -2.42
C ASP A 103 -42.67 10.34 -1.52
N ARG A 104 -41.39 10.52 -1.84
CA ARG A 104 -40.44 11.36 -1.09
C ARG A 104 -40.41 12.82 -1.58
N VAL A 105 -41.01 13.12 -2.73
CA VAL A 105 -41.03 14.46 -3.35
C VAL A 105 -42.44 15.03 -3.52
N LYS A 106 -43.48 14.22 -3.34
CA LYS A 106 -44.87 14.67 -3.36
C LYS A 106 -45.14 15.57 -2.16
N GLY A 107 -45.77 16.72 -2.40
CA GLY A 107 -46.29 17.56 -1.32
C GLY A 107 -47.36 16.82 -0.53
N ALA A 108 -47.29 16.91 0.80
CA ALA A 108 -48.20 16.24 1.73
C ALA A 108 -48.87 17.28 2.64
N GLN A 109 -50.14 17.06 2.97
CA GLN A 109 -50.86 17.80 3.99
C GLN A 109 -50.32 17.47 5.39
N ILE A 110 -50.66 18.30 6.37
CA ILE A 110 -50.26 18.09 7.75
C ILE A 110 -50.77 16.70 8.21
N PHE A 111 -49.86 15.86 8.71
CA PHE A 111 -50.09 14.47 9.13
C PHE A 111 -50.45 13.44 8.03
N GLU A 112 -50.36 13.78 6.73
CA GLU A 112 -50.65 12.83 5.64
C GLU A 112 -49.59 11.71 5.52
N ILE A 113 -48.32 12.02 5.82
CA ILE A 113 -47.21 11.05 5.79
C ILE A 113 -46.54 11.04 7.17
N THR A 114 -46.52 9.86 7.81
CA THR A 114 -45.80 9.62 9.07
C THR A 114 -44.74 8.55 8.85
N GLY A 115 -43.49 8.84 9.20
CA GLY A 115 -42.42 7.85 9.26
C GLY A 115 -42.30 7.31 10.67
N ASP A 116 -42.35 6.00 10.82
CA ASP A 116 -42.01 5.32 12.08
C ASP A 116 -40.65 4.64 11.90
N ASP A 117 -39.72 4.89 12.82
CA ASP A 117 -38.39 4.27 12.83
C ASP A 117 -38.20 3.54 14.16
N LEU A 118 -38.13 2.22 14.09
CA LEU A 118 -37.92 1.39 15.26
C LEU A 118 -36.42 1.25 15.51
N TYR A 119 -35.95 1.92 16.55
CA TYR A 119 -34.62 1.65 17.12
C TYR A 119 -34.66 0.36 17.96
N GLY A 120 -33.55 -0.39 18.01
CA GLY A 120 -33.43 -1.54 18.92
C GLY A 120 -31.99 -1.79 19.38
N PRO A 121 -31.76 -2.69 20.36
CA PRO A 121 -32.60 -3.04 21.50
C PRO A 121 -32.41 -2.06 22.68
N LEU A 122 -33.49 -1.69 23.37
CA LEU A 122 -33.42 -0.99 24.64
C LEU A 122 -33.05 -2.00 25.74
N ARG A 123 -31.76 -2.09 26.07
CA ARG A 123 -31.31 -2.85 27.24
C ARG A 123 -31.60 -2.03 28.50
N ASP A 124 -32.66 -2.39 29.20
CA ASP A 124 -32.68 -2.30 30.67
C ASP A 124 -31.48 -3.10 31.19
N GLY A 125 -30.71 -2.53 32.11
CA GLY A 125 -29.43 -3.02 32.61
C GLY A 125 -29.43 -4.39 33.32
N THR A 126 -30.41 -5.26 33.14
CA THR A 126 -30.38 -6.62 33.70
C THR A 126 -29.83 -7.63 32.69
N LYS A 127 -28.60 -8.09 32.93
CA LYS A 127 -27.99 -9.25 32.26
C LYS A 127 -28.80 -10.51 32.57
N SER A 128 -29.12 -11.32 31.55
CA SER A 128 -29.36 -12.76 31.71
C SER A 128 -28.03 -13.51 31.64
#